data_AF-A0A6J5XPL1-F1
#
_entry.id   AF-A0A6J5XPL1-F1
#
_cell.length_a   1.000
_cell.length_b   1.000
_cell.length_c   1.000
_cell.angle_alpha   90.00
_cell.angle_beta   90.00
_cell.angle_gamma   90.00
#
_symmetry.space_group_name_H-M   'P 1'
#
loop_
_entity.id
_entity.type
_entity.pdbx_description
1 polymer ?
#
loop_
_entity_poly.entity_id
_entity_poly.type
_entity_poly.pdbx_seq_one_letter_code
_entity_poly.pdbx_strand_id
1 'polypeptide(L)'
;MANSRNVSLAFHFHPTDQEIIRSILYKMVIEREPLNPSYHGIVHDEDLFGTKEPWKIWEDYGRDQIHDQDLYFLCQLKRINYCRSRTHRRIGREGTWSQRVAPKLIYDGNLNPIGSVRKLRYKNPKSEHDAEWFLDEYSLFVGDDGHDQTTPGFDFVVCRLRRNHNKFDRIRASVHKKTNKAPQQIHERKRKSMNVVINIDDEE
;
A
#
# COMPACT_ATOMS: atom_id res chain seq x y z
N MET A 1 13.94 37.39 17.39
CA MET A 1 14.29 35.97 17.12
C MET A 1 13.05 35.31 16.53
N ALA A 2 13.11 34.92 15.26
CA ALA A 2 11.94 34.48 14.51
C ALA A 2 11.44 33.12 15.01
N ASN A 3 10.15 33.07 15.30
CA ASN A 3 9.38 31.93 15.74
C ASN A 3 9.08 31.03 14.52
N SER A 4 9.87 29.97 14.28
CA SER A 4 9.61 29.04 13.18
C SER A 4 8.60 27.96 13.59
N ARG A 5 7.36 28.38 13.86
CA ARG A 5 6.19 27.50 13.89
C ARG A 5 5.27 27.88 12.75
N ASN A 6 5.58 27.39 11.55
CA ASN A 6 4.62 27.13 10.46
C ASN A 6 5.39 26.56 9.27
N VAL A 7 5.64 25.24 9.29
CA VAL A 7 5.81 24.50 8.04
C VAL A 7 4.42 24.42 7.43
N SER A 8 4.24 25.04 6.27
CA SER A 8 2.94 25.17 5.60
C SER A 8 2.28 23.81 5.39
N LEU A 9 0.98 23.74 5.70
CA LEU A 9 0.08 22.69 5.26
C LEU A 9 0.27 22.44 3.74
N ALA A 10 0.42 21.17 3.34
CA ALA A 10 0.42 20.62 1.97
C ALA A 10 1.75 20.14 1.34
N PHE A 11 2.85 19.98 2.08
CA PHE A 11 4.00 19.22 1.54
C PHE A 11 3.74 17.71 1.61
N HIS A 12 3.54 17.08 0.46
CA HIS A 12 3.52 15.63 0.32
C HIS A 12 4.90 15.14 -0.11
N PHE A 13 5.44 14.13 0.59
CA PHE A 13 6.63 13.45 0.12
C PHE A 13 6.25 12.53 -1.06
N HIS A 14 6.63 12.95 -2.27
CA HIS A 14 6.34 12.21 -3.50
C HIS A 14 7.59 12.21 -4.41
N PRO A 15 8.69 11.55 -3.98
CA PRO A 15 9.90 11.49 -4.78
C PRO A 15 9.65 10.76 -6.10
N THR A 16 10.34 11.21 -7.14
CA THR A 16 10.44 10.53 -8.42
C THR A 16 11.20 9.21 -8.29
N ASP A 17 11.02 8.30 -9.27
CA ASP A 17 11.79 7.05 -9.33
C ASP A 17 13.30 7.29 -9.25
N GLN A 18 13.77 8.39 -9.87
CA GLN A 18 15.18 8.79 -9.89
C GLN A 18 15.66 9.27 -8.52
N GLU A 19 14.87 10.09 -7.82
CA GLU A 19 15.22 10.60 -6.48
C GLU A 19 15.25 9.48 -5.45
N ILE A 20 14.36 8.48 -5.55
CA ILE A 20 14.40 7.30 -4.68
C ILE A 20 15.75 6.57 -4.81
N ILE A 21 16.22 6.36 -6.04
CA ILE A 21 17.47 5.64 -6.28
C ILE A 21 18.68 6.51 -5.90
N ARG A 22 18.76 7.75 -6.39
CA ARG A 22 19.93 8.62 -6.15
C ARG A 22 19.99 9.18 -4.74
N SER A 23 18.91 9.80 -4.27
CA SER A 23 18.93 10.60 -3.04
C SER A 23 18.76 9.75 -1.78
N ILE A 24 18.26 8.52 -1.91
CA ILE A 24 18.07 7.61 -0.78
C ILE A 24 19.02 6.42 -0.92
N LEU A 25 18.81 5.56 -1.92
CA LEU A 25 19.50 4.27 -1.98
C LEU A 25 21.01 4.40 -2.23
N TYR A 26 21.42 5.21 -3.22
CA TYR A 26 22.83 5.42 -3.56
C TYR A 26 23.59 6.09 -2.40
N LYS A 27 23.04 7.17 -1.83
CA LYS A 27 23.65 7.87 -0.68
C LYS A 27 23.89 6.93 0.51
N MET A 28 22.88 6.13 0.84
CA MET A 28 22.98 5.22 1.99
C MET A 28 23.92 4.04 1.75
N VAL A 29 23.89 3.44 0.55
CA VAL A 29 24.58 2.17 0.28
C VAL A 29 26.01 2.38 -0.24
N ILE A 30 26.20 3.36 -1.13
CA ILE A 30 27.48 3.60 -1.80
C ILE A 30 28.29 4.68 -1.09
N GLU A 31 27.70 5.85 -0.85
CA GLU A 31 28.37 6.94 -0.15
C GLU A 31 28.46 6.68 1.36
N ARG A 32 27.68 5.71 1.88
CA ARG A 32 27.57 5.36 3.30
C ARG A 32 27.19 6.57 4.16
N GLU A 33 26.44 7.50 3.59
CA GLU A 33 25.88 8.64 4.31
C GLU A 33 24.70 8.16 5.17
N PRO A 34 24.53 8.70 6.38
CA PRO A 34 23.31 8.49 7.13
C PRO A 34 22.11 9.03 6.34
N LEU A 35 20.93 8.41 6.54
CA LEU A 35 19.70 8.88 5.93
C LEU A 35 19.52 10.37 6.25
N ASN A 36 19.24 11.17 5.22
CA ASN A 36 19.03 12.60 5.40
C ASN A 36 17.95 12.81 6.48
N PRO A 37 18.17 13.67 7.49
CA PRO A 37 17.19 13.91 8.56
C PRO A 37 15.81 14.33 8.05
N SER A 38 15.70 14.93 6.87
CA SER A 38 14.43 15.24 6.21
C SER A 38 13.61 14.01 5.81
N TYR A 39 14.23 12.83 5.73
CA TYR A 39 13.56 11.55 5.48
C TYR A 39 13.30 10.75 6.75
N HIS A 40 13.76 11.22 7.93
CA HIS A 40 13.42 10.59 9.20
C HIS A 40 11.91 10.64 9.43
N GLY A 41 11.32 9.49 9.76
CA GLY A 41 9.87 9.35 9.90
C GLY A 41 9.12 9.22 8.57
N ILE A 42 9.82 9.27 7.44
CA ILE A 42 9.25 9.08 6.09
C ILE A 42 9.71 7.72 5.52
N VAL A 43 11.00 7.42 5.64
CA VAL A 43 11.57 6.12 5.26
C VAL A 43 11.81 5.33 6.54
N HIS A 44 11.24 4.13 6.62
CA HIS A 44 11.31 3.27 7.79
C HIS A 44 12.20 2.04 7.53
N ASP A 45 12.66 1.41 8.60
CA ASP A 45 13.35 0.12 8.55
C ASP A 45 12.34 -0.98 8.96
N GLU A 46 11.87 -1.77 7.99
CA GLU A 46 10.92 -2.88 8.20
C GLU A 46 11.04 -3.90 7.07
N ASP A 47 10.93 -5.20 7.39
CA ASP A 47 11.05 -6.27 6.40
C ASP A 47 9.69 -6.55 5.71
N LEU A 48 9.48 -5.93 4.55
CA LEU A 48 8.27 -6.14 3.75
C LEU A 48 8.17 -7.52 3.06
N PHE A 49 9.21 -8.34 3.18
CA PHE A 49 9.26 -9.71 2.67
C PHE A 49 9.26 -10.76 3.81
N GLY A 50 9.02 -10.29 5.04
CA GLY A 50 8.98 -11.10 6.25
C GLY A 50 7.58 -11.63 6.57
N THR A 51 7.29 -11.74 7.87
CA THR A 51 6.07 -12.38 8.38
C THR A 51 4.89 -11.44 8.54
N LYS A 52 5.09 -10.12 8.47
CA LYS A 52 4.02 -9.14 8.66
C LYS A 52 3.28 -8.90 7.35
N GLU A 53 1.96 -8.97 7.39
CA GLU A 53 1.12 -8.74 6.21
C GLU A 53 1.04 -7.23 5.87
N PRO A 54 0.81 -6.85 4.60
CA PRO A 54 0.94 -5.44 4.16
C PRO A 54 0.03 -4.45 4.89
N TRP A 55 -1.20 -4.86 5.24
CA TRP A 55 -2.13 -3.99 5.97
C TRP A 55 -1.71 -3.77 7.42
N LYS A 56 -1.02 -4.73 8.05
CA LYS A 56 -0.49 -4.57 9.40
C LYS A 56 0.68 -3.60 9.41
N ILE A 57 1.56 -3.71 8.41
CA ILE A 57 2.61 -2.71 8.18
C ILE A 57 1.97 -1.33 7.98
N TRP A 58 0.94 -1.24 7.16
CA TRP A 58 0.23 0.03 6.96
C TRP A 58 -0.41 0.58 8.23
N GLU A 59 -1.03 -0.26 9.07
CA GLU A 59 -1.58 0.15 10.37
C GLU A 59 -0.49 0.67 11.34
N ASP A 60 0.71 0.10 11.28
CA ASP A 60 1.82 0.49 12.17
C ASP A 60 2.43 1.84 11.77
N TYR A 61 2.61 2.10 10.47
CA TYR A 61 3.36 3.27 9.98
C TYR A 61 2.50 4.36 9.31
N GLY A 62 1.29 4.02 8.85
CA GLY A 62 0.43 4.93 8.08
C GLY A 62 -0.55 5.78 8.91
N ARG A 63 -0.49 5.71 10.25
CA ARG A 63 -1.46 6.37 11.14
C ARG A 63 -1.33 7.90 11.20
N ASP A 64 -0.12 8.43 11.08
CA ASP A 64 0.16 9.87 11.23
C ASP A 64 0.22 10.60 9.88
N GLN A 65 0.04 9.88 8.77
CA GLN A 65 0.19 10.43 7.43
C GLN A 65 -1.14 10.96 6.91
N ILE A 66 -1.07 12.04 6.13
CA ILE A 66 -2.22 12.57 5.40
C ILE A 66 -2.77 11.42 4.54
N HIS A 67 -4.08 11.18 4.64
CA HIS A 67 -4.76 10.20 3.80
C HIS A 67 -4.27 10.33 2.36
N ASP A 68 -3.65 9.28 1.81
CA ASP A 68 -3.07 9.18 0.45
C ASP A 68 -1.54 9.33 0.32
N GLN A 69 -0.79 9.41 1.41
CA GLN A 69 0.66 9.28 1.35
C GLN A 69 1.10 7.81 1.32
N ASP A 70 2.06 7.49 0.45
CA ASP A 70 2.66 6.16 0.37
C ASP A 70 3.73 5.98 1.44
N LEU A 71 3.94 4.73 1.84
CA LEU A 71 4.95 4.36 2.83
C LEU A 71 6.23 3.90 2.15
N TYR A 72 7.37 4.37 2.66
CA TYR A 72 8.69 4.06 2.13
C TYR A 72 9.50 3.28 3.17
N PHE A 73 10.19 2.25 2.70
CA PHE A 73 10.96 1.36 3.56
C PHE A 73 12.32 1.07 2.94
N LEU A 74 13.36 1.06 3.75
CA LEU A 74 14.63 0.46 3.38
C LEU A 74 14.54 -1.04 3.72
N CYS A 75 14.74 -1.89 2.73
CA CYS A 75 14.64 -3.34 2.89
C CYS A 75 15.96 -4.00 2.49
N GLN A 76 16.41 -4.96 3.29
CA GLN A 76 17.46 -5.88 2.88
C GLN A 76 16.82 -7.06 2.13
N LEU A 77 17.14 -7.24 0.85
CA LEU A 77 16.64 -8.36 0.07
C LEU A 77 17.31 -9.66 0.51
N LYS A 78 16.47 -10.63 0.87
CA LYS A 78 16.88 -12.01 1.11
C LYS A 78 16.80 -12.80 -0.20
N ARG A 79 17.96 -13.04 -0.82
CA ARG A 79 18.07 -13.94 -1.98
C ARG A 79 17.78 -15.38 -1.55
N ILE A 80 17.03 -16.13 -2.36
CA ILE A 80 16.72 -17.55 -2.08
C ILE A 80 18.01 -18.38 -2.17
N ASN A 81 18.97 -17.99 -3.01
CA ASN A 81 20.27 -18.63 -3.16
C ASN A 81 21.31 -17.57 -3.51
N TYR A 82 22.56 -17.76 -3.06
CA TYR A 82 23.70 -16.88 -3.38
C TYR A 82 23.87 -16.62 -4.89
N CYS A 83 23.62 -17.63 -5.74
CA CYS A 83 23.80 -17.54 -7.19
C CYS A 83 22.54 -17.15 -8.00
N ARG A 84 21.37 -16.94 -7.36
CA ARG A 84 20.11 -16.68 -8.11
C ARG A 84 19.56 -15.32 -7.77
N SER A 85 19.13 -14.59 -8.81
CA SER A 85 18.40 -13.31 -8.72
C SER A 85 16.97 -13.43 -8.18
N ARG A 86 16.54 -14.62 -7.72
CA ARG A 86 15.19 -14.84 -7.19
C ARG A 86 15.17 -14.52 -5.70
N THR A 87 14.40 -13.49 -5.34
CA THR A 87 14.14 -13.06 -3.96
C THR A 87 12.98 -13.84 -3.33
N HIS A 88 13.00 -14.04 -2.01
CA HIS A 88 11.84 -14.52 -1.27
C HIS A 88 10.67 -13.52 -1.39
N ARG A 89 9.50 -14.00 -1.82
CA ARG A 89 8.30 -13.17 -2.05
C ARG A 89 7.05 -13.72 -1.37
N ARG A 90 7.20 -14.69 -0.47
CA ARG A 90 6.10 -15.09 0.43
C ARG A 90 6.08 -14.11 1.59
N ILE A 91 4.88 -13.76 2.03
CA ILE A 91 4.64 -12.84 3.13
C ILE A 91 3.67 -13.52 4.08
N GLY A 92 3.91 -13.36 5.38
CA GLY A 92 3.04 -13.93 6.39
C GLY A 92 2.86 -15.44 6.20
N ARG A 93 1.63 -15.92 6.37
CA ARG A 93 1.34 -17.36 6.29
C ARG A 93 0.93 -17.82 4.90
N GLU A 94 0.14 -17.00 4.19
CA GLU A 94 -0.50 -17.39 2.93
C GLU A 94 -0.36 -16.33 1.82
N GLY A 95 0.26 -15.19 2.12
CA GLY A 95 0.43 -14.07 1.20
C GLY A 95 1.63 -14.21 0.27
N THR A 96 1.56 -13.56 -0.90
CA THR A 96 2.72 -13.39 -1.78
C THR A 96 2.72 -12.09 -2.57
N TRP A 97 3.91 -11.51 -2.75
CA TRP A 97 4.15 -10.46 -3.73
C TRP A 97 4.30 -11.07 -5.14
N SER A 98 3.30 -10.84 -5.99
CA SER A 98 3.30 -11.28 -7.39
C SER A 98 3.75 -10.15 -8.32
N GLN A 99 4.78 -10.40 -9.12
CA GLN A 99 5.14 -9.56 -10.25
C GLN A 99 4.14 -9.77 -11.41
N ARG A 100 3.85 -8.71 -12.16
CA ARG A 100 2.97 -8.76 -13.35
C ARG A 100 3.64 -8.31 -14.63
N VAL A 101 4.62 -7.42 -14.53
CA VAL A 101 5.34 -6.81 -15.65
C VAL A 101 6.84 -6.89 -15.40
N ALA A 102 7.63 -6.84 -16.47
CA ALA A 102 9.09 -6.75 -16.35
C ALA A 102 9.49 -5.49 -15.54
N PRO A 103 10.63 -5.51 -14.82
CA PRO A 103 11.13 -4.31 -14.14
C PRO A 103 11.37 -3.19 -15.15
N LYS A 104 11.04 -1.96 -14.77
CA LYS A 104 11.33 -0.76 -15.56
C LYS A 104 12.73 -0.27 -15.19
N LEU A 105 13.58 -0.04 -16.17
CA LEU A 105 14.88 0.61 -15.98
C LEU A 105 14.69 2.09 -15.68
N ILE A 106 15.48 2.60 -14.72
CA ILE A 106 15.48 4.01 -14.34
C ILE A 106 16.78 4.64 -14.81
N TYR A 107 16.63 5.74 -15.54
CA TYR A 107 17.72 6.53 -16.09
C TYR A 107 17.72 7.90 -15.42
N ASP A 108 18.84 8.57 -15.59
CA ASP A 108 19.24 9.66 -14.72
C ASP A 108 19.81 10.85 -15.51
N GLY A 109 19.59 10.81 -16.83
CA GLY A 109 20.21 11.65 -17.86
C GLY A 109 21.22 10.91 -18.72
N ASN A 110 21.81 9.82 -18.23
CA ASN A 110 22.84 9.05 -18.93
C ASN A 110 22.29 7.88 -19.76
N LEU A 111 23.13 7.32 -20.63
CA LEU A 111 22.80 6.14 -21.46
C LEU A 111 22.62 4.86 -20.64
N ASN A 112 23.29 4.78 -19.50
CA ASN A 112 23.23 3.61 -18.62
C ASN A 112 22.20 3.83 -17.52
N PRO A 113 21.40 2.80 -17.18
CA PRO A 113 20.45 2.90 -16.09
C PRO A 113 21.16 2.93 -14.74
N ILE A 114 20.64 3.74 -13.82
CA ILE A 114 21.08 3.78 -12.42
C ILE A 114 20.42 2.71 -11.56
N GLY A 115 19.45 1.99 -12.10
CA GLY A 115 18.70 1.00 -11.36
C GLY A 115 17.43 0.58 -12.06
N SER A 116 16.55 -0.08 -11.30
CA SER A 116 15.26 -0.52 -11.80
C SER A 116 14.18 -0.45 -10.74
N VAL A 117 12.92 -0.36 -11.18
CA VAL A 117 11.75 -0.50 -10.33
C VAL A 117 10.94 -1.73 -10.76
N ARG A 118 10.72 -2.63 -9.81
CA ARG A 118 9.87 -3.81 -9.97
C ARG A 118 8.53 -3.57 -9.30
N LYS A 119 7.45 -3.65 -10.08
CA LYS A 119 6.08 -3.49 -9.57
C LYS A 119 5.47 -4.84 -9.17
N LEU A 120 5.03 -4.91 -7.94
CA LEU A 120 4.49 -6.10 -7.31
C LEU A 120 3.08 -5.83 -6.80
N ARG A 121 2.29 -6.89 -6.73
CA ARG A 121 0.94 -6.86 -6.19
C ARG A 121 0.74 -8.00 -5.23
N TYR A 122 0.16 -7.69 -4.08
CA TYR A 122 -0.18 -8.69 -3.09
C TYR A 122 -1.25 -9.64 -3.63
N LYS A 123 -1.05 -10.93 -3.37
CA LYS A 123 -2.01 -12.00 -3.64
C LYS A 123 -2.17 -12.86 -2.40
N ASN A 124 -3.42 -13.03 -2.01
CA ASN A 124 -3.88 -14.04 -1.07
C ASN A 124 -5.38 -14.24 -1.31
N PRO A 125 -5.80 -15.18 -2.17
CA PRO A 125 -7.22 -15.36 -2.52
C PRO A 125 -8.15 -15.66 -1.35
N LYS A 126 -7.62 -16.03 -0.18
CA LYS A 126 -8.38 -16.30 1.05
C LYS A 126 -8.55 -15.07 1.94
N SER A 127 -7.90 -13.95 1.61
CA SER A 127 -7.95 -12.70 2.39
C SER A 127 -8.81 -11.65 1.70
N GLU A 128 -9.54 -10.85 2.47
CA GLU A 128 -10.25 -9.67 1.97
C GLU A 128 -9.29 -8.64 1.34
N HIS A 129 -8.05 -8.62 1.82
CA HIS A 129 -6.97 -7.78 1.32
C HIS A 129 -6.29 -8.34 0.06
N ASP A 130 -6.80 -9.43 -0.53
CA ASP A 130 -6.36 -9.83 -1.86
C ASP A 130 -6.43 -8.61 -2.77
N ALA A 131 -5.42 -8.47 -3.63
CA ALA A 131 -5.42 -7.47 -4.67
C ALA A 131 -5.35 -5.99 -4.22
N GLU A 132 -5.29 -5.71 -2.92
CA GLU A 132 -5.39 -4.35 -2.36
C GLU A 132 -4.07 -3.62 -2.23
N TRP A 133 -2.97 -4.35 -2.15
CA TRP A 133 -1.68 -3.78 -1.84
C TRP A 133 -0.72 -3.89 -3.02
N PHE A 134 0.01 -2.81 -3.26
CA PHE A 134 1.06 -2.74 -4.26
C PHE A 134 2.39 -2.44 -3.58
N LEU A 135 3.46 -2.98 -4.14
CA LEU A 135 4.81 -2.74 -3.68
C LEU A 135 5.67 -2.43 -4.90
N ASP A 136 6.32 -1.27 -4.89
CA ASP A 136 7.38 -0.94 -5.85
C ASP A 136 8.74 -1.17 -5.17
N GLU A 137 9.53 -2.08 -5.73
CA GLU A 137 10.86 -2.48 -5.27
C GLU A 137 11.92 -1.79 -6.15
N TYR A 138 12.66 -0.84 -5.58
CA TYR A 138 13.69 -0.05 -6.25
C TYR A 138 15.08 -0.62 -5.96
N SER A 139 15.78 -1.06 -7.00
CA SER A 139 17.14 -1.60 -6.92
C SER A 139 18.15 -0.65 -7.56
N LEU A 140 19.34 -0.57 -6.99
CA LEU A 140 20.46 0.23 -7.48
C LEU A 140 21.35 -0.60 -8.40
N PHE A 141 21.76 -0.04 -9.53
CA PHE A 141 22.82 -0.58 -10.38
C PHE A 141 24.08 0.25 -10.17
N VAL A 142 25.21 -0.41 -10.01
CA VAL A 142 26.49 0.22 -9.69
C VAL A 142 27.48 -0.19 -10.77
N GLY A 143 28.05 0.76 -11.51
CA GLY A 143 29.08 0.48 -12.52
C GLY A 143 28.80 1.10 -13.89
N ASP A 144 29.87 1.27 -14.66
CA ASP A 144 29.86 1.97 -15.96
C ASP A 144 29.10 1.21 -17.05
N ASP A 145 28.72 -0.05 -16.82
CA ASP A 145 27.94 -0.87 -17.73
C ASP A 145 26.43 -0.90 -17.40
N GLY A 146 26.02 -0.27 -16.30
CA GLY A 146 24.62 -0.24 -15.86
C GLY A 146 24.08 -1.61 -15.45
N HIS A 147 24.94 -2.54 -15.02
CA HIS A 147 24.53 -3.84 -14.51
C HIS A 147 24.25 -3.85 -13.00
N ASP A 148 23.45 -4.82 -12.57
CA ASP A 148 23.15 -5.09 -11.15
C ASP A 148 24.40 -5.62 -10.45
N GLN A 149 25.25 -4.71 -9.98
CA GLN A 149 26.46 -5.05 -9.22
C GLN A 149 26.23 -4.88 -7.72
N THR A 150 25.03 -5.25 -7.23
CA THR A 150 24.86 -5.49 -5.81
C THR A 150 25.94 -6.49 -5.35
N THR A 151 26.85 -6.01 -4.50
CA THR A 151 27.96 -6.81 -3.99
C THR A 151 27.40 -8.11 -3.40
N PRO A 152 27.93 -9.30 -3.77
CA PRO A 152 27.40 -10.55 -3.27
C PRO A 152 27.40 -10.56 -1.73
N GLY A 153 26.22 -10.38 -1.12
CA GLY A 153 26.06 -10.41 0.34
C GLY A 153 25.07 -9.41 0.93
N PHE A 154 24.87 -8.23 0.33
CA PHE A 154 24.01 -7.18 0.90
C PHE A 154 23.26 -6.38 -0.18
N ASP A 155 22.12 -6.91 -0.61
CA ASP A 155 21.22 -6.24 -1.54
C ASP A 155 20.26 -5.34 -0.76
N PHE A 156 20.48 -4.04 -0.75
CA PHE A 156 19.50 -3.09 -0.23
C PHE A 156 18.59 -2.59 -1.36
N VAL A 157 17.31 -2.44 -1.05
CA VAL A 157 16.32 -1.80 -1.92
C VAL A 157 15.51 -0.79 -1.14
N VAL A 158 14.99 0.21 -1.84
CA VAL A 158 13.88 1.00 -1.29
C VAL A 158 12.57 0.37 -1.77
N CYS A 159 11.64 0.23 -0.84
CA CYS A 159 10.32 -0.29 -1.11
C CYS A 159 9.26 0.79 -0.87
N ARG A 160 8.40 1.02 -1.85
CA ARG A 160 7.23 1.90 -1.74
C ARG A 160 5.97 1.06 -1.64
N LEU A 161 5.38 0.99 -0.45
CA LEU A 161 4.11 0.30 -0.19
C LEU A 161 2.96 1.27 -0.48
N ARG A 162 1.98 0.81 -1.28
CA ARG A 162 0.82 1.60 -1.70
C ARG A 162 -0.46 0.82 -1.54
N ARG A 163 -1.54 1.52 -1.18
CA ARG A 163 -2.88 0.94 -1.13
C ARG A 163 -3.66 1.23 -2.40
N ASN A 164 -4.50 0.30 -2.82
CA ASN A 164 -5.41 0.50 -3.94
C ASN A 164 -6.62 1.34 -3.52
N HIS A 165 -6.56 2.66 -3.76
CA HIS A 165 -7.63 3.60 -3.41
C HIS A 165 -8.96 3.28 -4.12
N ASN A 166 -8.95 2.67 -5.31
CA ASN A 166 -10.18 2.36 -6.07
C ASN A 166 -11.13 1.40 -5.35
N LYS A 167 -10.61 0.45 -4.54
CA LYS A 167 -11.47 -0.40 -3.69
C LYS A 167 -12.03 0.39 -2.52
N PHE A 168 -11.21 1.26 -1.92
CA PHE A 168 -11.60 2.07 -0.77
C PHE A 168 -12.68 3.11 -1.14
N ASP A 169 -12.56 3.78 -2.28
CA ASP A 169 -13.55 4.72 -2.80
C ASP A 169 -14.86 4.01 -3.15
N ARG A 170 -14.80 2.81 -3.73
CA ARG A 170 -15.99 1.99 -3.98
C ARG A 170 -16.68 1.56 -2.68
N ILE A 171 -15.93 1.21 -1.64
CA ILE A 171 -16.49 0.86 -0.32
C ILE A 171 -17.13 2.09 0.30
N ARG A 172 -16.44 3.25 0.32
CA ARG A 172 -16.99 4.53 0.79
C ARG A 172 -18.27 4.90 0.06
N ALA A 173 -18.29 4.85 -1.27
CA ALA A 173 -19.48 5.12 -2.07
C ALA A 173 -20.62 4.16 -1.75
N SER A 174 -20.31 2.88 -1.51
CA SER A 174 -21.30 1.86 -1.14
C SER A 174 -21.88 2.08 0.26
N VAL A 175 -21.07 2.54 1.21
CA VAL A 175 -21.50 2.87 2.58
C VAL A 175 -22.37 4.13 2.57
N HIS A 176 -21.96 5.20 1.87
CA HIS A 176 -22.76 6.41 1.69
C HIS A 176 -24.11 6.13 1.01
N LYS A 177 -24.16 5.16 0.09
CA LYS A 177 -25.41 4.73 -0.56
C LYS A 177 -26.31 3.88 0.35
N LYS A 178 -25.76 3.22 1.37
CA LYS A 178 -26.53 2.46 2.39
C LYS A 178 -27.09 3.38 3.48
N THR A 179 -26.34 4.38 3.92
CA THR A 179 -26.78 5.34 4.94
C THR A 179 -27.84 6.32 4.43
N ASN A 180 -27.88 6.59 3.12
CA ASN A 180 -28.90 7.46 2.50
C ASN A 180 -30.17 6.73 2.03
N LYS A 181 -30.31 5.41 2.30
CA LYS A 181 -31.59 4.73 2.10
C LYS A 181 -32.50 5.02 3.29
N ALA A 182 -33.53 5.84 3.07
CA ALA A 182 -34.59 6.06 4.05
C ALA A 182 -35.17 4.71 4.52
N PRO A 183 -35.53 4.57 5.82
CA PRO A 183 -36.19 3.36 6.30
C PRO A 183 -37.50 3.16 5.52
N GLN A 184 -37.64 2.01 4.87
CA GLN A 184 -38.94 1.61 4.32
C GLN A 184 -39.91 1.47 5.50
N GLN A 185 -40.97 2.28 5.50
CA GLN A 185 -42.03 2.19 6.50
C GLN A 185 -42.61 0.78 6.50
N ILE A 186 -42.50 0.10 7.65
CA ILE A 186 -43.27 -1.11 7.94
C ILE A 186 -44.73 -0.67 7.99
N HIS A 187 -45.51 -1.07 6.99
CA HIS A 187 -46.94 -0.77 6.95
C HIS A 187 -47.67 -1.66 7.97
N GLU A 188 -47.88 -1.16 9.19
CA GLU A 188 -48.81 -1.78 10.14
C GLU A 188 -50.24 -1.67 9.59
N ARG A 189 -50.80 -2.79 9.12
CA ARG A 189 -52.24 -2.90 8.84
C ARG A 189 -53.00 -3.04 10.15
N LYS A 190 -53.54 -1.92 10.66
CA LYS A 190 -54.49 -1.90 11.77
C LYS A 190 -55.72 -2.76 11.43
N ARG A 191 -56.04 -3.70 12.33
CA ARG A 191 -57.25 -4.54 12.32
C ARG A 191 -58.50 -3.65 12.36
N LYS A 192 -59.38 -3.78 11.36
CA LYS A 192 -60.74 -3.20 11.41
C LYS A 192 -61.60 -4.04 12.36
N SER A 193 -62.24 -3.37 13.30
CA SER A 193 -63.26 -3.93 14.19
C SER A 193 -64.46 -4.42 13.37
N MET A 194 -64.87 -5.67 13.60
CA MET A 194 -66.15 -6.23 13.14
C MET A 194 -67.27 -5.66 13.99
N ASN A 195 -68.21 -4.93 13.38
CA ASN A 195 -69.54 -4.80 13.96
C ASN A 195 -70.35 -6.00 13.48
N VAL A 196 -70.67 -6.88 14.43
CA VAL A 196 -71.60 -7.99 14.26
C VAL A 196 -73.00 -7.40 14.42
N VAL A 197 -73.79 -7.38 13.34
CA VAL A 197 -75.26 -7.24 13.44
C VAL A 197 -75.80 -8.66 13.45
N ILE A 198 -76.42 -9.01 14.57
CA ILE A 198 -77.11 -10.28 14.81
C ILE A 198 -78.52 -10.10 14.27
N ASN A 199 -78.90 -10.87 13.25
CA ASN A 199 -80.31 -11.19 13.00
C ASN A 199 -80.43 -12.69 13.24
N ILE A 200 -81.18 -13.04 14.28
CA ILE A 200 -81.64 -14.39 14.57
C ILE A 200 -82.94 -14.56 13.77
N ASP A 201 -82.99 -15.66 13.03
CA ASP A 201 -84.13 -16.16 12.27
C ASP A 201 -85.34 -16.45 13.18
N ASP A 202 -86.55 -16.51 12.64
CA ASP A 202 -87.49 -17.58 12.98
C ASP A 202 -88.61 -17.68 11.92
N GLU A 203 -88.91 -18.93 11.57
CA GLU A 203 -90.01 -19.38 10.71
C GLU A 203 -91.39 -19.06 11.31
N GLU A 204 -92.34 -18.62 10.47
CA GLU A 204 -93.58 -19.35 10.14
C GLU A 204 -94.22 -18.78 8.85
#